data_AF-A0A6B3GW61-F1
#
_entry.id   AF-A0A6B3GW61-F1
#
_cell.length_a   1.000
_cell.length_b   1.000
_cell.length_c   1.000
_cell.angle_alpha   90.00
_cell.angle_beta   90.00
_cell.angle_gamma   90.00
#
_symmetry.space_group_name_H-M   'P 1'
#
loop_
_entity.id
_entity.type
_entity.pdbx_description
1 polymer ?
#
loop_
_entity_poly.entity_id
_entity_poly.type
_entity_poly.pdbx_seq_one_letter_code
_entity_poly.pdbx_strand_id
1 'polypeptide(L)'
;GITVTNLVIGMLSEPSIAKLIRGPVEAAGLPPAAASTLALVIGTALSTVVLMVVGELVPKNWAISSPLAVAKAVATPQRGFTAVFRPFISHLNNTANRIVRRFGLEPTEELASARSPQELVALARHSAKEGALEADTAELFVRTLNLSELTAENVMTPRVQVTALDLQATAEDV
;
A
#
# COMPACT_ATOMS: atom_id res chain seq x y z
N GLY A 1 6.85 2.64 -11.27
CA GLY A 1 5.60 3.15 -11.85
C GLY A 1 5.66 4.65 -12.05
N ILE A 2 5.65 5.40 -10.94
CA ILE A 2 5.58 6.87 -10.92
C ILE A 2 6.64 7.53 -11.82
N THR A 3 7.89 7.06 -11.79
CA THR A 3 8.97 7.59 -12.66
C THR A 3 8.66 7.48 -14.15
N VAL A 4 8.17 6.33 -14.61
CA VAL A 4 7.85 6.10 -16.03
C VAL A 4 6.63 6.93 -16.44
N THR A 5 5.60 6.97 -15.60
CA THR A 5 4.40 7.79 -15.85
C THR A 5 4.74 9.27 -15.92
N ASN A 6 5.57 9.79 -15.00
CA ASN A 6 6.03 11.17 -15.03
C ASN A 6 6.85 11.48 -16.28
N LEU A 7 7.68 10.54 -16.73
CA LEU A 7 8.48 10.71 -17.95
C LEU A 7 7.59 10.79 -19.19
N VAL A 8 6.59 9.90 -19.31
CA VAL A 8 5.63 9.91 -20.44
C VAL A 8 4.79 11.18 -20.44
N ILE A 9 4.25 11.57 -19.28
CA ILE A 9 3.44 12.79 -19.18
C ILE A 9 4.32 14.02 -19.48
N GLY A 10 5.57 14.06 -18.98
CA GLY A 10 6.52 15.13 -19.27
C GLY A 10 6.80 15.24 -20.78
N MET A 11 7.15 14.12 -21.42
CA MET A 11 7.39 14.06 -22.87
C MET A 11 6.21 14.56 -23.71
N LEU A 12 4.96 14.35 -23.25
CA LEU A 12 3.75 14.80 -23.96
C LEU A 12 3.35 16.24 -23.61
N SER A 13 3.54 16.64 -22.35
CA SER A 13 3.03 17.91 -21.81
C SER A 13 3.94 19.09 -22.16
N GLU A 14 5.27 18.90 -22.09
CA GLU A 14 6.24 19.94 -22.41
C GLU A 14 6.08 20.53 -23.82
N PRO A 15 6.04 19.73 -24.92
CA PRO A 15 5.85 20.28 -26.26
C PRO A 15 4.46 20.88 -26.46
N SER A 16 3.44 20.35 -25.78
CA SER A 16 2.07 20.84 -25.87
C SER A 16 1.92 22.22 -25.23
N ILE A 17 2.48 22.39 -24.02
CA ILE A 17 2.48 23.66 -23.30
C ILE A 17 3.38 24.68 -24.02
N ALA A 18 4.55 24.28 -24.51
CA ALA A 18 5.42 25.15 -25.30
C ALA A 18 4.71 25.66 -26.56
N LYS A 19 3.96 24.80 -27.27
CA LYS A 19 3.17 25.22 -28.45
C LYS A 19 2.07 26.21 -28.08
N LEU A 20 1.43 26.04 -26.92
CA LEU A 20 0.40 26.96 -26.42
C LEU A 20 0.99 28.33 -26.04
N ILE A 21 2.19 28.36 -25.46
CA ILE A 21 2.90 29.58 -25.06
C ILE A 21 3.50 30.33 -26.25
N ARG A 22 3.89 29.60 -27.31
CA ARG A 22 4.54 30.18 -28.49
C ARG A 22 3.70 31.26 -29.17
N GLY A 23 2.38 31.06 -29.33
CA GLY A 23 1.49 32.04 -29.97
C GLY A 23 1.47 33.40 -29.26
N PRO A 24 1.22 33.46 -27.94
CA PRO A 24 1.32 34.69 -27.14
C PRO A 24 2.70 35.36 -27.21
N VAL A 25 3.78 34.57 -27.22
CA VAL A 25 5.16 35.09 -27.23
C VAL A 25 5.53 35.68 -28.59
N GLU A 26 5.11 35.06 -29.69
CA GLU A 26 5.27 35.63 -31.05
C GLU A 26 4.41 36.89 -31.23
N ALA A 27 3.19 36.92 -30.67
CA ALA A 27 2.34 38.10 -30.68
C ALA A 27 2.92 39.28 -29.88
N ALA A 28 3.81 39.02 -28.91
CA ALA A 28 4.55 40.04 -28.17
C ALA A 28 5.74 40.64 -28.95
N GLY A 29 5.94 40.24 -30.21
CA GLY A 29 6.95 40.84 -31.12
C GLY A 29 8.33 40.19 -31.06
N LEU A 30 8.47 39.02 -30.44
CA LEU A 30 9.73 38.30 -30.37
C LEU A 30 10.07 37.59 -31.70
N PRO A 31 11.35 37.59 -32.12
CA PRO A 31 11.80 36.82 -33.27
C PRO A 31 11.48 35.32 -33.11
N PRO A 32 11.11 34.58 -34.18
CA PRO A 32 10.65 33.19 -34.09
C PRO A 32 11.60 32.25 -33.34
N ALA A 33 12.92 32.44 -33.50
CA ALA A 33 13.94 31.62 -32.83
C ALA A 33 14.04 31.90 -31.31
N ALA A 34 13.84 33.16 -30.90
CA ALA A 34 13.82 33.54 -29.49
C ALA A 34 12.50 33.09 -28.84
N ALA A 35 11.38 33.25 -29.56
CA ALA A 35 10.07 32.82 -29.10
C ALA A 35 9.99 31.30 -28.89
N SER A 36 10.56 30.49 -29.80
CA SER A 36 10.57 29.03 -29.66
C SER A 36 11.38 28.56 -28.46
N THR A 37 12.57 29.15 -28.24
CA THR A 37 13.44 28.79 -27.12
C THR A 37 12.80 29.18 -25.79
N LEU A 38 12.24 30.39 -25.71
CA LEU A 38 11.58 30.87 -24.50
C LEU A 38 10.32 30.07 -24.17
N ALA A 39 9.50 29.75 -25.18
CA ALA A 39 8.31 28.94 -25.01
C ALA A 39 8.64 27.51 -24.56
N LEU A 40 9.74 26.92 -25.05
CA LEU A 40 10.21 25.62 -24.59
C LEU A 40 10.64 25.67 -23.12
N VAL A 41 11.47 26.64 -22.74
CA VAL A 41 11.96 26.77 -21.35
C VAL A 41 10.80 26.99 -20.38
N ILE A 42 9.90 27.92 -20.68
CA ILE A 42 8.72 28.19 -19.84
C ILE A 42 7.78 26.98 -19.85
N GLY A 43 7.57 26.36 -21.01
CA GLY A 43 6.73 25.18 -21.14
C GLY A 43 7.23 24.01 -20.31
N THR A 44 8.54 23.73 -20.35
CA THR A 44 9.17 22.70 -19.53
C THR A 44 9.12 23.03 -18.04
N ALA A 45 9.42 24.27 -17.64
CA ALA A 45 9.34 24.69 -16.24
C ALA A 45 7.91 24.55 -15.69
N LEU A 46 6.91 25.05 -16.44
CA LEU A 46 5.51 24.99 -16.04
C LEU A 46 5.00 23.54 -16.00
N SER A 47 5.31 22.75 -17.03
CA SER A 47 4.97 21.33 -17.09
C SER A 47 5.52 20.59 -15.87
N THR A 48 6.80 20.81 -15.55
CA THR A 48 7.48 20.18 -14.41
C THR A 48 6.83 20.55 -13.08
N VAL A 49 6.53 21.84 -12.87
CA VAL A 49 5.86 22.30 -11.65
C VAL A 49 4.47 21.67 -11.52
N VAL A 50 3.68 21.67 -12.58
CA VAL A 50 2.33 21.08 -12.57
C VAL A 50 2.40 19.58 -12.29
N LEU A 51 3.29 18.86 -12.95
CA LEU A 51 3.51 17.42 -12.72
C LEU A 51 3.92 17.14 -11.28
N MET A 52 4.89 17.87 -10.75
CA MET A 52 5.37 17.68 -9.39
C MET A 52 4.28 18.01 -8.36
N VAL A 53 3.59 19.15 -8.51
CA VAL A 53 2.59 19.60 -7.54
C VAL A 53 1.33 18.72 -7.61
N VAL A 54 0.72 18.61 -8.78
CA VAL A 54 -0.57 17.94 -8.96
C VAL A 54 -0.42 16.42 -9.06
N GLY A 55 0.64 15.95 -9.72
CA GLY A 55 0.87 14.52 -9.93
C GLY A 55 1.47 13.82 -8.73
N GLU A 56 2.30 14.51 -7.93
CA GLU A 56 3.06 13.86 -6.86
C GLU A 56 2.82 14.47 -5.47
N LEU A 57 3.15 15.73 -5.26
CA LEU A 57 3.21 16.34 -3.92
C LEU A 57 1.83 16.46 -3.27
N VAL A 58 0.81 16.93 -4.00
CA VAL A 58 -0.55 17.07 -3.46
C VAL A 58 -1.16 15.70 -3.12
N PRO A 59 -1.20 14.71 -4.03
CA PRO A 59 -1.73 13.39 -3.70
C PRO A 59 -0.97 12.71 -2.57
N LYS A 60 0.36 12.82 -2.57
CA LYS A 60 1.21 12.25 -1.52
C LYS A 60 0.91 12.89 -0.16
N ASN A 61 0.80 14.22 -0.11
CA ASN A 61 0.51 14.92 1.14
C ASN A 61 -0.89 14.57 1.66
N TRP A 62 -1.90 14.46 0.79
CA TRP A 62 -3.24 14.00 1.17
C TRP A 62 -3.25 12.56 1.69
N ALA A 63 -2.48 11.67 1.06
CA ALA A 63 -2.35 10.30 1.52
C ALA A 63 -1.71 10.20 2.92
N ILE A 64 -0.78 11.11 3.25
CA ILE A 64 -0.14 11.16 4.57
C ILE A 64 -1.08 11.79 5.61
N SER A 65 -1.77 12.87 5.26
CA SER A 65 -2.63 13.59 6.21
C SER A 65 -3.93 12.86 6.52
N SER A 66 -4.45 12.05 5.60
CA SER A 66 -5.70 11.29 5.80
C SER A 66 -5.64 9.91 5.15
N PRO A 67 -4.83 8.97 5.68
CA PRO A 67 -4.56 7.69 5.05
C PRO A 67 -5.81 6.85 4.83
N LEU A 68 -6.71 6.78 5.83
CA LEU A 68 -7.91 5.94 5.76
C LEU A 68 -8.92 6.43 4.72
N ALA A 69 -9.14 7.75 4.64
CA ALA A 69 -10.07 8.33 3.69
C ALA A 69 -9.56 8.17 2.25
N VAL A 70 -8.27 8.48 2.02
CA VAL A 70 -7.63 8.31 0.71
C VAL A 70 -7.59 6.84 0.31
N ALA A 71 -7.24 5.92 1.23
CA ALA A 71 -7.25 4.49 0.96
C ALA A 71 -8.64 3.98 0.56
N LYS A 72 -9.71 4.40 1.26
CA LYS A 72 -11.08 4.03 0.88
C LYS A 72 -11.47 4.57 -0.49
N ALA A 73 -11.13 5.82 -0.79
CA ALA A 73 -11.43 6.44 -2.09
C ALA A 73 -10.68 5.77 -3.25
N VAL A 74 -9.41 5.40 -3.05
CA VAL A 74 -8.55 4.82 -4.09
C VAL A 74 -8.73 3.30 -4.23
N ALA A 75 -9.14 2.60 -3.17
CA ALA A 75 -9.28 1.14 -3.18
C ALA A 75 -10.26 0.63 -4.25
N THR A 76 -11.41 1.28 -4.41
CA THR A 76 -12.43 0.88 -5.39
C THR A 76 -11.94 1.01 -6.84
N PRO A 77 -11.46 2.18 -7.32
CA PRO A 77 -10.92 2.30 -8.66
C PRO A 77 -9.70 1.40 -8.88
N GLN A 78 -8.84 1.24 -7.87
CA GLN A 78 -7.70 0.31 -7.96
C GLN A 78 -8.14 -1.15 -8.14
N ARG A 79 -9.17 -1.60 -7.41
CA ARG A 79 -9.74 -2.95 -7.60
C ARG A 79 -10.31 -3.13 -9.00
N GLY A 80 -10.99 -2.13 -9.54
CA GLY A 80 -11.47 -2.13 -10.93
C GLY A 80 -10.33 -2.28 -11.93
N PHE A 81 -9.29 -1.46 -11.80
CA PHE A 81 -8.07 -1.55 -12.62
C PHE A 81 -7.45 -2.94 -12.53
N THR A 82 -7.22 -3.45 -11.32
CA THR A 82 -6.64 -4.77 -11.11
C THR A 82 -7.50 -5.87 -11.71
N ALA A 83 -8.84 -5.79 -11.62
CA ALA A 83 -9.73 -6.79 -12.21
C ALA A 83 -9.60 -6.82 -13.74
N VAL A 84 -9.55 -5.65 -14.39
CA VAL A 84 -9.40 -5.53 -15.85
C VAL A 84 -8.02 -6.01 -16.31
N PHE A 85 -6.97 -5.62 -15.62
CA PHE A 85 -5.58 -5.96 -15.99
C PHE A 85 -5.09 -7.29 -15.40
N ARG A 86 -5.92 -7.98 -14.59
CA ARG A 86 -5.60 -9.28 -13.96
C ARG A 86 -5.01 -10.31 -14.94
N PRO A 87 -5.60 -10.57 -16.13
CA PRO A 87 -5.04 -11.56 -17.04
C PRO A 87 -3.63 -11.19 -17.51
N PHE A 88 -3.38 -9.91 -17.76
CA PHE A 88 -2.07 -9.41 -18.18
C PHE A 88 -1.04 -9.50 -17.04
N ILE A 89 -1.42 -9.06 -15.84
CA ILE A 89 -0.56 -9.14 -14.64
C ILE A 89 -0.18 -10.60 -14.36
N SER A 90 -1.16 -11.51 -14.38
CA SER A 90 -0.90 -12.94 -14.15
C SER A 90 0.01 -13.54 -15.23
N HIS A 91 -0.17 -13.16 -16.50
CA HIS A 91 0.70 -13.61 -17.58
C HIS A 91 2.15 -13.15 -17.39
N LEU A 92 2.36 -11.88 -17.08
CA LEU A 92 3.69 -11.33 -16.81
C LEU A 92 4.34 -11.97 -15.58
N ASN A 93 3.60 -12.10 -14.47
CA ASN A 93 4.10 -12.74 -13.24
C ASN A 93 4.48 -14.20 -13.48
N ASN A 94 3.64 -14.97 -14.20
CA ASN A 94 3.97 -16.34 -14.55
C ASN A 94 5.23 -16.44 -15.43
N THR A 95 5.40 -15.49 -16.34
CA THR A 95 6.59 -15.44 -17.20
C THR A 95 7.84 -15.10 -16.37
N ALA A 96 7.76 -14.09 -15.51
CA ALA A 96 8.84 -13.72 -14.60
C ALA A 96 9.22 -14.90 -13.69
N ASN A 97 8.24 -15.53 -13.04
CA ASN A 97 8.45 -16.68 -12.16
C ASN A 97 9.10 -17.86 -12.89
N ARG A 98 8.72 -18.12 -14.16
CA ARG A 98 9.36 -19.15 -14.98
C ARG A 98 10.81 -18.82 -15.29
N ILE A 99 11.13 -17.56 -15.56
CA ILE A 99 12.50 -17.12 -15.81
C ILE A 99 13.34 -17.27 -14.54
N VAL A 100 12.87 -16.76 -13.41
CA VAL A 100 13.56 -16.83 -12.10
C VAL A 100 13.82 -18.28 -11.69
N ARG A 101 12.83 -19.17 -11.85
CA ARG A 101 12.98 -20.61 -11.60
C ARG A 101 14.02 -21.28 -12.50
N ARG A 102 14.16 -20.84 -13.77
CA ARG A 102 15.21 -21.34 -14.67
C ARG A 102 16.62 -20.92 -14.22
N PHE A 103 16.74 -19.84 -13.46
CA PHE A 103 17.99 -19.42 -12.82
C PHE A 103 18.22 -20.06 -11.43
N GLY A 104 17.36 -21.00 -11.01
CA GLY A 104 17.50 -21.72 -9.73
C GLY A 104 17.09 -20.92 -8.50
N LEU A 105 16.42 -19.78 -8.68
CA LEU A 105 15.90 -18.96 -7.60
C LEU A 105 14.42 -19.30 -7.35
N GLU A 106 14.02 -19.36 -6.08
CA GLU A 106 12.60 -19.49 -5.72
C GLU A 106 11.89 -18.14 -5.86
N PRO A 107 10.74 -18.08 -6.58
CA PRO A 107 9.99 -16.84 -6.67
C PRO A 107 9.31 -16.51 -5.33
N THR A 108 9.68 -15.38 -4.73
CA THR A 108 9.00 -14.87 -3.54
C THR A 108 7.70 -14.15 -3.95
N GLU A 109 6.55 -14.71 -3.60
CA GLU A 109 5.27 -14.02 -3.71
C GLU A 109 5.13 -13.03 -2.54
N GLU A 110 5.48 -11.75 -2.74
CA GLU A 110 5.33 -10.67 -1.74
C GLU A 110 3.87 -10.36 -1.34
N LEU A 111 2.89 -11.14 -1.80
CA LEU A 111 1.45 -10.88 -1.61
C LEU A 111 0.74 -11.83 -0.64
N ALA A 112 1.43 -12.80 -0.03
CA ALA A 112 0.76 -13.83 0.78
C ALA A 112 0.35 -13.38 2.19
N SER A 113 0.83 -12.25 2.71
CA SER A 113 0.40 -11.77 4.03
C SER A 113 0.76 -10.30 4.16
N ALA A 114 -0.25 -9.43 4.26
CA ALA A 114 -0.03 -7.99 4.33
C ALA A 114 0.87 -7.57 5.51
N ARG A 115 1.01 -8.42 6.55
CA ARG A 115 1.98 -8.33 7.65
C ARG A 115 2.06 -9.66 8.39
N SER A 116 3.24 -10.05 8.87
CA SER A 116 3.34 -11.20 9.77
C SER A 116 2.54 -10.94 11.07
N PRO A 117 2.08 -11.98 11.79
CA PRO A 117 1.42 -11.79 13.08
C PRO A 117 2.24 -10.93 14.05
N GLN A 118 3.57 -11.06 14.04
CA GLN A 118 4.45 -10.25 14.88
C GLN A 118 4.43 -8.76 14.47
N GLU A 119 4.40 -8.47 13.17
CA GLU A 119 4.28 -7.10 12.66
C GLU A 119 2.92 -6.48 13.02
N LEU A 120 1.83 -7.27 12.99
CA LEU A 120 0.50 -6.81 13.42
C LEU A 120 0.45 -6.50 14.92
N VAL A 121 1.09 -7.33 15.76
CA VAL A 121 1.23 -7.07 17.20
C VAL A 121 2.02 -5.78 17.45
N ALA A 122 3.12 -5.56 16.74
CA ALA A 122 3.91 -4.33 16.85
C ALA A 122 3.08 -3.09 16.47
N LEU A 123 2.28 -3.19 15.42
CA LEU A 123 1.44 -2.11 14.92
C LEU A 123 0.27 -1.79 15.88
N ALA A 124 -0.36 -2.81 16.46
CA ALA A 124 -1.40 -2.63 17.48
C ALA A 124 -0.85 -1.93 18.74
N ARG A 125 0.33 -2.35 19.23
CA ARG A 125 0.99 -1.71 20.38
C ARG A 125 1.41 -0.27 20.08
N HIS A 126 1.92 0.00 18.88
CA HIS A 126 2.25 1.36 18.47
C HIS A 126 1.00 2.24 18.39
N SER A 127 -0.10 1.73 17.82
CA SER A 127 -1.37 2.45 17.73
C SER A 127 -1.94 2.80 19.11
N ALA A 128 -1.76 1.91 20.09
CA ALA A 128 -2.14 2.20 21.48
C ALA A 128 -1.29 3.30 22.11
N LYS A 129 0.02 3.33 21.85
CA LYS A 129 0.92 4.38 22.35
C LYS A 129 0.60 5.76 21.75
N GLU A 130 0.25 5.80 20.47
CA GLU A 130 -0.18 7.02 19.78
C GLU A 130 -1.63 7.43 20.12
N GLY A 131 -2.32 6.68 20.99
CA GLY A 131 -3.71 6.95 21.38
C GLY A 131 -4.74 6.70 20.28
N ALA A 132 -4.34 6.09 19.16
CA ALA A 132 -5.21 5.73 18.06
C ALA A 132 -6.03 4.46 18.32
N LEU A 133 -5.64 3.66 19.33
CA LEU A 133 -6.32 2.44 19.77
C LEU A 133 -6.33 2.40 21.30
N GLU A 134 -7.44 1.98 21.92
CA GLU A 134 -7.46 1.79 23.37
C GLU A 134 -6.52 0.66 23.79
N ALA A 135 -5.85 0.81 24.93
CA ALA A 135 -4.86 -0.15 25.42
C ALA A 135 -5.46 -1.55 25.59
N ASP A 136 -6.66 -1.63 26.17
CA ASP A 136 -7.38 -2.90 26.40
C ASP A 136 -7.75 -3.58 25.08
N THR A 137 -8.17 -2.79 24.09
CA THR A 137 -8.48 -3.30 22.75
C THR A 137 -7.23 -3.82 22.04
N ALA A 138 -6.11 -3.10 22.15
CA ALA A 138 -4.83 -3.55 21.63
C ALA A 138 -4.37 -4.85 22.31
N GLU A 139 -4.54 -4.96 23.63
CA GLU A 139 -4.20 -6.17 24.38
C GLU A 139 -5.07 -7.36 23.96
N LEU A 140 -6.38 -7.19 23.85
CA LEU A 140 -7.30 -8.22 23.36
C LEU A 140 -6.94 -8.67 21.95
N PHE A 141 -6.60 -7.73 21.06
CA PHE A 141 -6.17 -8.05 19.69
C PHE A 141 -4.90 -8.93 19.69
N VAL A 142 -3.90 -8.58 20.49
CA VAL A 142 -2.65 -9.36 20.63
C VAL A 142 -2.94 -10.76 21.20
N ARG A 143 -3.77 -10.86 22.24
CA ARG A 143 -4.17 -12.16 22.83
C ARG A 143 -4.91 -13.04 21.81
N THR A 144 -5.75 -12.45 20.97
CA THR A 144 -6.50 -13.16 19.93
C THR A 144 -5.58 -13.72 18.85
N LEU A 145 -4.55 -12.97 18.44
CA LEU A 145 -3.54 -13.46 17.49
C LEU A 145 -2.72 -14.64 18.05
N ASN A 146 -2.42 -14.63 19.35
CA ASN A 146 -1.68 -15.71 19.98
C ASN A 146 -2.56 -16.95 20.29
N LEU A 147 -3.89 -16.82 20.24
CA LEU A 147 -4.81 -17.92 20.50
C LEU A 147 -4.62 -19.08 19.52
N SER A 148 -4.27 -18.79 18.26
CA SER A 148 -3.98 -19.84 17.27
C SER A 148 -2.72 -20.65 17.58
N GLU A 149 -1.84 -20.14 18.44
CA GLU A 149 -0.63 -20.83 18.89
C GLU A 149 -0.87 -21.63 20.18
N LEU A 150 -2.01 -21.41 20.87
CA LEU A 150 -2.35 -22.14 22.09
C LEU A 150 -2.87 -23.54 21.75
N THR A 151 -2.35 -24.53 22.46
CA THR A 151 -2.80 -25.92 22.43
C THR A 151 -3.61 -26.25 23.69
N ALA A 152 -4.34 -27.38 23.67
CA ALA A 152 -5.09 -27.84 24.85
C ALA A 152 -4.20 -27.99 26.09
N GLU A 153 -2.93 -28.36 25.92
CA GLU A 153 -1.95 -28.44 27.02
C GLU A 153 -1.72 -27.07 27.68
N ASN A 154 -1.76 -25.98 26.92
CA ASN A 154 -1.52 -24.63 27.45
C ASN A 154 -2.67 -24.09 28.31
N VAL A 155 -3.86 -24.66 28.21
CA VAL A 155 -5.09 -24.16 28.87
C VAL A 155 -5.83 -25.21 29.71
N MET A 156 -5.47 -26.50 29.63
CA MET A 156 -6.10 -27.54 30.44
C MET A 156 -5.72 -27.42 31.92
N THR A 157 -6.64 -27.83 32.79
CA THR A 157 -6.33 -28.06 34.20
C THR A 157 -5.42 -29.30 34.30
N PRO A 158 -4.23 -29.22 34.91
CA PRO A 158 -3.37 -30.37 35.11
C PRO A 158 -4.13 -31.50 35.83
N ARG A 159 -3.94 -32.76 35.40
CA ARG A 159 -4.69 -33.91 35.94
C ARG A 159 -4.64 -34.03 37.48
N VAL A 160 -3.53 -33.62 38.09
CA VAL A 160 -3.34 -33.62 39.55
C VAL A 160 -4.17 -32.56 40.30
N GLN A 161 -4.72 -31.58 39.59
CA GLN A 161 -5.58 -30.52 40.12
C GLN A 161 -7.05 -30.72 39.73
N VAL A 162 -7.36 -31.79 38.99
CA VAL A 162 -8.73 -32.10 38.60
C VAL A 162 -9.46 -32.74 39.79
N THR A 163 -10.52 -32.11 40.25
CA THR A 163 -11.50 -32.74 41.13
C THR A 163 -12.34 -33.71 40.30
N ALA A 164 -12.20 -35.00 40.56
CA ALA A 164 -12.96 -36.06 39.90
C ALA A 164 -13.70 -36.90 40.94
N LEU A 165 -14.87 -37.40 40.57
CA LEU A 165 -15.62 -38.36 41.35
C LEU A 165 -15.28 -39.78 40.91
N ASP A 166 -15.20 -40.70 41.87
CA ASP A 166 -15.10 -42.12 41.56
C ASP A 166 -16.42 -42.62 40.96
N LEU A 167 -16.36 -43.65 40.11
CA LEU A 167 -17.54 -44.27 39.53
C LEU A 167 -18.52 -44.81 40.59
N GLN A 168 -18.02 -45.14 41.78
CA GLN A 168 -18.82 -45.64 42.90
C GLN A 168 -19.18 -44.56 43.93
N ALA A 169 -18.86 -43.28 43.67
CA ALA A 169 -19.18 -42.20 44.60
C ALA A 169 -20.71 -42.02 44.73
N THR A 170 -21.16 -41.86 45.96
CA THR A 170 -22.56 -41.59 46.32
C THR A 170 -22.79 -40.11 46.58
N ALA A 171 -24.04 -39.69 46.69
CA ALA A 171 -24.38 -38.28 46.99
C ALA A 171 -23.92 -37.80 48.38
N GLU A 172 -23.56 -38.72 49.29
CA GLU A 172 -22.96 -38.37 50.59
C GLU A 172 -21.46 -38.07 50.49
N ASP A 173 -20.80 -38.45 49.39
CA ASP A 173 -19.35 -38.31 49.20
C ASP A 173 -18.94 -36.96 48.55
N VAL A 174 -19.90 -36.06 48.30
CA VAL A 174 -19.73 -34.77 47.58
C VAL A 174 -20.29 -33.61 48.40
#